data_AF-A0A1N7D9B4-F1
#
_entry.id   AF-A0A1N7D9B4-F1
#
_cell.length_a   1.000
_cell.length_b   1.000
_cell.length_c   1.000
_cell.angle_alpha   90.00
_cell.angle_beta   90.00
_cell.angle_gamma   90.00
#
_symmetry.space_group_name_H-M   'P 1'
#
loop_
_entity.id
_entity.type
_entity.pdbx_description
1 polymer ?
#
loop_
_entity_poly.entity_id
_entity_poly.type
_entity_poly.pdbx_seq_one_letter_code
_entity_poly.pdbx_strand_id
1 'polypeptide(L)' 'MQNPLIIYQFTDPMMGLSYESEPFFRQVESHFGEQIRFQPIRATWCEMWRIL' A
#
# COMPACT_ATOMS: atom_id res chain seq x y z
N MET A 1 -15.86 -18.31 0.60
CA MET A 1 -14.70 -17.47 0.26
C MET A 1 -14.95 -16.10 0.87
N GLN A 2 -14.23 -15.73 1.94
CA GLN A 2 -14.31 -14.39 2.50
C GLN A 2 -13.64 -13.40 1.53
N ASN A 3 -14.24 -12.22 1.33
CA ASN A 3 -13.59 -11.15 0.59
C ASN A 3 -12.37 -10.65 1.39
N PRO A 4 -11.21 -10.44 0.74
CA PRO A 4 -10.04 -9.89 1.42
C PRO A 4 -10.28 -8.43 1.83
N LEU A 5 -9.73 -8.05 2.99
CA LEU A 5 -9.67 -6.66 3.44
C LEU A 5 -8.68 -5.89 2.55
N ILE A 6 -9.16 -4.82 1.92
CA ILE A 6 -8.32 -3.96 1.07
C ILE A 6 -7.77 -2.81 1.91
N ILE A 7 -6.44 -2.69 1.95
CA ILE A 7 -5.74 -1.59 2.61
C ILE A 7 -5.13 -0.71 1.51
N TYR A 8 -5.55 0.54 1.46
CA TYR A 8 -5.03 1.49 0.48
C TYR A 8 -3.73 2.12 0.97
N GLN A 9 -2.67 1.91 0.19
CA GLN A 9 -1.37 2.51 0.42
C GLN A 9 -1.19 3.70 -0.51
N PHE A 10 -1.23 4.92 0.01
CA PHE A 10 -0.88 6.10 -0.79
C PHE A 10 0.64 6.15 -0.98
N THR A 11 1.07 6.17 -2.23
CA THR A 11 2.48 6.09 -2.62
C THR A 11 2.79 7.09 -3.71
N ASP A 12 3.93 7.77 -3.61
CA ASP A 12 4.52 8.50 -4.74
C ASP A 12 5.64 7.63 -5.34
N PRO A 13 5.64 7.32 -6.64
CA PRO A 13 6.70 6.54 -7.30
C PRO A 13 8.10 7.17 -7.20
N MET A 14 8.16 8.49 -6.99
CA MET A 14 9.39 9.24 -6.82
C MET A 14 9.91 9.19 -5.37
N MET A 15 9.16 8.58 -4.44
CA MET A 15 9.58 8.39 -3.05
C MET A 15 10.30 7.06 -2.86
N GLY A 16 11.57 7.12 -2.45
CA GLY A 16 12.36 5.93 -2.14
C GLY A 16 11.72 5.03 -1.08
N LEU A 17 11.09 5.63 -0.06
CA LEU A 17 10.38 4.90 1.00
C LEU A 17 9.22 4.04 0.49
N SER A 18 8.59 4.43 -0.62
CA SER A 18 7.53 3.65 -1.26
C SER A 18 8.07 2.34 -1.83
N TYR A 19 9.27 2.36 -2.39
CA TYR A 19 9.94 1.18 -2.93
C TYR A 19 10.47 0.29 -1.80
N GLU A 20 11.07 0.90 -0.78
CA GLU A 20 11.60 0.17 0.39
C GLU A 20 10.53 -0.55 1.20
N SER A 21 9.28 -0.05 1.20
CA SER A 21 8.17 -0.63 1.95
C SER A 21 7.43 -1.76 1.23
N GLU A 22 7.54 -1.88 -0.10
CA GLU A 22 6.89 -2.94 -0.88
C GLU A 22 7.14 -4.38 -0.37
N PRO A 23 8.40 -4.82 -0.11
CA PRO A 23 8.64 -6.18 0.37
C PRO A 23 7.99 -6.45 1.74
N PHE A 24 7.85 -5.43 2.58
CA PHE A 24 7.18 -5.57 3.87
C PHE A 24 5.68 -5.81 3.70
N PHE A 25 5.01 -5.09 2.80
CA PHE A 25 3.59 -5.32 2.52
C PHE A 25 3.32 -6.73 2.01
N ARG A 26 4.16 -7.24 1.11
CA ARG A 26 4.05 -8.64 0.63
C ARG A 26 4.20 -9.66 1.75
N GLN A 27 5.10 -9.40 2.70
CA GLN A 27 5.27 -10.28 3.86
C GLN A 27 4.01 -10.30 4.73
N VAL A 28 3.36 -9.14 4.93
CA VAL A 28 2.10 -9.03 5.67
C VAL A 28 0.97 -9.75 4.95
N GLU A 29 0.82 -9.58 3.64
CA GLU A 29 -0.19 -10.31 2.84
C GLU A 29 -0.02 -11.83 2.96
N SER A 30 1.22 -12.30 2.89
CA SER A 30 1.56 -13.72 3.05
C SER A 30 1.26 -14.23 4.47
N HIS A 31 1.56 -13.43 5.50
CA HIS A 31 1.31 -13.80 6.90
C HIS A 31 -0.17 -14.04 7.19
N PHE A 32 -1.06 -13.23 6.60
CA PHE A 32 -2.51 -13.37 6.78
C PHE A 32 -3.19 -14.29 5.76
N GLY A 33 -2.42 -15.05 4.97
CA GLY A 33 -2.97 -16.01 4.02
C GLY A 33 -3.89 -15.36 2.98
N GLU A 34 -3.47 -14.23 2.41
CA GLU A 34 -4.21 -13.46 1.38
C GLU A 34 -5.57 -12.91 1.85
N GLN A 35 -5.87 -12.95 3.15
CA GLN A 35 -7.05 -12.29 3.72
C GLN A 35 -6.95 -10.76 3.71
N ILE A 36 -5.75 -10.22 3.49
CA ILE A 36 -5.45 -8.81 3.38
C ILE A 36 -4.76 -8.58 2.04
N ARG A 37 -5.10 -7.47 1.37
CA ARG A 37 -4.43 -7.02 0.15
C ARG A 37 -4.09 -5.53 0.25
N PHE A 38 -2.84 -5.19 -0.02
CA PHE A 38 -2.41 -3.80 -0.18
C PHE A 38 -2.66 -3.34 -1.61
N GLN A 39 -3.33 -2.20 -1.75
CA GLN A 39 -3.57 -1.57 -3.04
C GLN A 39 -2.85 -0.22 -3.08
N PRO A 40 -1.74 -0.11 -3.84
CA PRO A 40 -1.04 1.15 -3.99
C PRO A 40 -1.89 2.13 -4.81
N ILE A 41 -2.17 3.29 -4.23
CA ILE A 41 -2.76 4.44 -4.90
C ILE A 41 -1.64 5.44 -5.13
N ARG A 42 -1.43 5.81 -6.39
CA ARG A 42 -0.49 6.88 -6.73
C ARG A 42 -1.05 8.21 -6.20
N ALA A 43 -0.40 8.75 -5.19
CA ALA A 43 -0.59 10.13 -4.75
C ALA A 43 0.64 10.90 -5.20
N THR A 44 0.45 11.89 -6.07
CA THR A 44 1.56 12.79 -6.39
C THR A 44 1.85 13.66 -5.16
N TRP A 45 3.10 14.03 -4.93
CA TRP A 45 3.51 14.94 -3.85
C TRP A 45 2.61 16.18 -3.68
N CYS A 46 2.06 16.72 -4.79
CA CYS A 46 1.14 17.86 -4.78
C CYS A 46 -0.24 17.54 -4.18
N GLU A 47 -0.67 16.29 -4.22
CA GLU A 47 -1.97 15.83 -3.73
C GLU A 47 -1.91 15.30 -2.29
N MET A 48 -0.71 14.94 -1.81
CA MET A 48 -0.51 14.37 -0.48
C MET A 48 -0.90 15.35 0.65
N TRP A 49 -0.72 16.66 0.44
CA TRP A 49 -1.18 17.72 1.35
C TRP A 49 -2.71 17.90 1.40
N ARG A 50 -3.47 17.29 0.49
CA ARG A 50 -4.95 17.36 0.47
C ARG A 50 -5.60 16.21 1.23
N ILE A 51 -4.81 15.26 1.71
CA ILE A 51 -5.27 14.05 2.43
C ILE A 51 -5.10 14.19 3.95
N LEU A 52 -4.36 15.22 4.41
CA LEU A 52 -4.24 15.65 5.81
C LEU A 52 -5.21 16.81 6.09
#